data_AF-A0A916SMS3-F1
#
_entry.id   AF-A0A916SMS3-F1
#
_cell.length_a   1.000
_cell.length_b   1.000
_cell.length_c   1.000
_cell.angle_alpha   90.00
_cell.angle_beta   90.00
_cell.angle_gamma   90.00
#
_symmetry.space_group_name_H-M   'P 1'
#
loop_
_entity.id
_entity.type
_entity.pdbx_description
1 polymer ?
#
loop_
_entity_poly.entity_id
_entity_poly.type
_entity_poly.pdbx_seq_one_letter_code
_entity_poly.pdbx_strand_id
1 'polypeptide(L)'
;MRESALRQQAAQYQARAEHLERVASRQAQQLGRRIDAHEKIVLGALVKKAGLAMALTIPHPNAQKEERQDNACLMPPHRGIAAESTAYDRALILGSLMWLASALHGPDDGVARVPARHRLREDGQRALDNADAQRVKR
;
A
#
# COMPACT_ATOMS: atom_id res chain seq x y z
N MET A 1 47.70 28.02 23.02
CA MET A 1 47.93 27.01 21.95
C MET A 1 47.04 25.77 22.10
N ARG A 2 47.04 25.04 23.24
CA ARG A 2 46.16 23.86 23.42
C ARG A 2 44.66 24.18 23.51
N GLU A 3 44.27 25.21 24.25
CA GLU A 3 42.85 25.60 24.37
C GLU A 3 42.23 26.04 23.04
N SER A 4 43.00 26.74 22.19
CA SER A 4 42.52 27.16 20.87
C SER A 4 42.31 25.96 19.94
N ALA A 5 43.16 24.94 20.02
CA ALA A 5 42.99 23.70 19.25
C ALA A 5 41.76 22.91 19.72
N LEU A 6 41.52 22.82 21.03
CA LEU A 6 40.32 22.18 21.58
C LEU A 6 39.03 22.92 21.19
N ARG A 7 39.03 24.26 21.21
CA ARG A 7 37.90 25.08 20.75
C ARG A 7 37.62 24.89 19.25
N GLN A 8 38.67 24.82 18.42
CA GLN A 8 38.52 24.54 16.99
C GLN A 8 37.94 23.14 16.74
N GLN A 9 38.42 22.14 17.48
CA GLN A 9 37.92 20.77 17.36
C GLN A 9 36.45 20.66 17.81
N ALA A 10 36.06 21.34 18.90
CA ALA A 10 34.68 21.41 19.34
C ALA A 10 33.77 22.08 18.27
N ALA A 11 34.23 23.19 17.67
CA ALA A 11 33.50 23.85 16.60
C ALA A 11 33.31 22.97 15.35
N GLN A 12 34.32 22.16 15.00
CA GLN A 12 34.21 21.20 13.89
C GLN A 12 33.19 20.10 14.17
N TYR A 13 33.16 19.54 15.39
CA TYR A 13 32.17 18.54 15.75
C TYR A 13 30.75 19.12 15.77
N GLN A 14 30.58 20.35 16.25
CA GLN A 14 29.29 21.03 16.25
C GLN A 14 28.79 21.27 14.83
N ALA A 15 29.63 21.81 13.94
CA ALA A 15 29.27 22.00 12.53
C ALA A 15 28.90 20.69 11.83
N ARG A 16 29.60 19.60 12.16
CA ARG A 16 29.29 18.27 11.62
C ARG A 16 27.96 17.71 12.13
N ALA A 17 27.66 17.90 13.41
CA ALA A 17 26.39 17.48 14.00
C ALA A 17 25.21 18.21 13.35
N GLU A 18 25.29 19.54 13.23
CA GLU A 18 24.28 20.38 12.56
C GLU A 18 24.11 20.02 11.08
N HIS A 19 25.18 19.58 10.40
CA HIS A 19 25.09 19.11 9.03
C HIS A 19 24.32 17.78 8.93
N LEU A 20 24.65 16.81 9.80
CA LEU A 20 23.97 15.51 9.83
C LEU A 20 22.48 15.65 10.16
N GLU A 21 22.13 16.54 11.10
CA GLU A 21 20.74 16.81 11.46
C GLU A 21 19.94 17.40 10.28
N ARG A 22 20.55 18.33 9.53
CA ARG A 22 19.96 18.89 8.31
C ARG A 22 19.77 17.84 7.22
N VAL A 23 20.73 16.93 7.04
CA VAL A 23 20.62 15.83 6.06
C VAL A 23 19.52 14.84 6.47
N ALA A 24 19.49 14.43 7.73
CA ALA A 24 18.45 13.52 8.25
C ALA A 24 17.04 14.13 8.08
N SER A 25 16.87 15.40 8.40
CA SER A 25 15.61 16.12 8.24
C SER A 25 15.14 16.17 6.78
N ARG A 26 16.07 16.41 5.84
CA ARG A 26 15.76 16.41 4.40
C ARG A 26 15.37 15.02 3.89
N GLN A 27 16.08 13.98 4.34
CA GLN A 27 15.76 12.60 3.96
C GLN A 27 14.40 12.18 4.50
N ALA A 28 14.08 12.51 5.76
CA ALA A 28 12.77 12.23 6.35
C ALA A 28 11.63 12.93 5.58
N GLN A 29 11.81 14.20 5.21
CA GLN A 29 10.82 14.91 4.39
C GLN A 29 10.67 14.31 2.98
N GLN A 30 11.76 13.91 2.33
CA GLN A 30 11.71 13.30 1.01
C GLN A 30 11.00 11.94 1.05
N LEU A 31 11.25 11.14 2.09
CA LEU A 31 10.56 9.87 2.31
C LEU A 31 9.07 10.10 2.58
N GLY A 32 8.71 11.07 3.43
CA GLY A 32 7.32 11.43 3.69
C GLY A 32 6.56 11.80 2.40
N ARG A 33 7.14 12.68 1.56
CA ARG A 33 6.52 13.05 0.28
C ARG A 33 6.35 11.86 -0.68
N ARG A 34 7.29 10.92 -0.67
CA ARG A 34 7.20 9.71 -1.50
C ARG A 34 6.11 8.77 -1.01
N ILE A 35 5.97 8.61 0.32
CA ILE A 35 4.91 7.81 0.94
C ILE A 35 3.54 8.43 0.61
N ASP A 36 3.37 9.73 0.83
CA ASP A 36 2.11 10.43 0.52
C ASP A 36 1.73 10.34 -0.96
N ALA A 37 2.71 10.50 -1.86
CA ALA A 37 2.48 10.36 -3.29
C ALA A 37 2.07 8.93 -3.65
N HIS A 38 2.73 7.93 -3.07
CA HIS A 38 2.41 6.54 -3.29
C HIS A 38 1.01 6.19 -2.76
N GLU A 39 0.66 6.65 -1.56
CA GLU A 39 -0.66 6.45 -0.97
C GLU A 39 -1.76 7.05 -1.86
N LYS A 40 -1.59 8.28 -2.33
CA LYS A 40 -2.54 8.92 -3.26
C LYS A 40 -2.72 8.11 -4.55
N ILE A 41 -1.63 7.58 -5.10
CA ILE A 41 -1.68 6.74 -6.31
C ILE A 41 -2.39 5.42 -6.01
N VAL A 42 -2.06 4.75 -4.91
CA VAL A 42 -2.66 3.47 -4.51
C VAL A 42 -4.15 3.63 -4.22
N LEU A 43 -4.53 4.65 -3.45
CA LEU A 43 -5.94 4.97 -3.17
C LEU A 43 -6.68 5.31 -4.46
N GLY A 44 -6.11 6.13 -5.35
CA GLY A 44 -6.71 6.43 -6.65
C GLY A 44 -6.90 5.19 -7.53
N ALA A 45 -5.93 4.28 -7.54
CA ALA A 45 -6.02 3.02 -8.27
C ALA A 45 -7.06 2.07 -7.66
N LEU A 46 -7.15 1.99 -6.33
CA LEU A 46 -8.13 1.18 -5.62
C LEU A 46 -9.55 1.70 -5.86
N VAL A 47 -9.78 3.02 -5.79
CA VAL A 47 -11.06 3.66 -6.13
C VAL A 47 -11.46 3.34 -7.58
N LYS A 48 -10.52 3.48 -8.52
CA LYS A 48 -10.76 3.12 -9.94
C LYS A 48 -11.10 1.64 -10.10
N LYS A 49 -10.41 0.76 -9.37
CA LYS A 49 -10.60 -0.70 -9.45
C LYS A 49 -11.89 -1.18 -8.79
N ALA A 50 -12.34 -0.51 -7.73
CA ALA A 50 -13.59 -0.82 -7.05
C ALA A 50 -14.83 -0.37 -7.84
N GLY A 51 -14.66 0.28 -9.00
CA GLY A 51 -15.77 0.90 -9.73
C GLY A 51 -16.40 2.08 -8.98
N LEU A 52 -15.79 2.48 -7.86
CA LEU A 52 -16.18 3.60 -7.02
C LEU A 52 -15.63 4.93 -7.53
N ALA A 53 -15.20 4.97 -8.80
CA ALA A 53 -15.04 6.20 -9.53
C ALA A 53 -16.43 6.84 -9.73
N MET A 54 -17.05 7.29 -8.63
CA MET A 54 -17.82 8.51 -8.70
C MET A 54 -16.90 9.48 -9.39
N ALA A 55 -17.36 10.02 -10.52
CA ALA A 55 -16.72 11.08 -11.22
C ALA A 55 -16.47 12.24 -10.23
N LEU A 56 -15.34 12.19 -9.53
CA LEU A 56 -14.63 13.37 -9.09
C LEU A 56 -14.07 13.93 -10.39
N THR A 57 -14.98 14.57 -11.11
CA THR A 57 -14.78 15.42 -12.25
C THR A 57 -13.80 16.49 -11.79
N ILE A 58 -12.51 16.19 -11.90
CA ILE A 58 -11.52 17.24 -12.06
C ILE A 58 -11.75 17.68 -13.51
N PRO A 59 -12.32 18.87 -13.77
CA PRO A 59 -12.44 19.36 -15.12
C PRO A 59 -11.02 19.66 -15.57
N HIS A 60 -10.43 18.80 -16.38
CA HIS A 60 -9.22 19.12 -17.10
C HIS A 60 -9.67 19.84 -18.38
N PRO A 61 -9.47 21.16 -18.52
CA PRO A 61 -9.82 21.84 -19.76
C PRO A 61 -8.74 21.53 -20.79
N ASN A 62 -9.19 21.15 -21.99
CA ASN A 62 -8.43 21.12 -23.25
C ASN A 62 -7.37 19.99 -23.37
N ALA A 63 -7.25 19.23 -24.46
CA ALA A 63 -8.02 19.14 -25.69
C ALA A 63 -7.73 17.79 -26.37
N GLN A 64 -8.80 17.24 -26.93
CA GLN A 64 -8.93 16.46 -28.17
C GLN A 64 -7.65 16.24 -29.03
N LYS A 65 -7.39 14.99 -29.44
CA LYS A 65 -7.75 14.47 -30.78
C LYS A 65 -7.16 13.08 -31.07
N GLU A 66 -8.03 12.23 -31.62
CA GLU A 66 -7.83 11.23 -32.69
C GLU A 66 -6.77 10.13 -32.46
N GLU A 67 -7.24 8.91 -32.18
CA GLU A 67 -7.29 7.80 -33.15
C GLU A 67 -5.91 7.24 -33.52
N ARG A 68 -5.65 5.97 -33.18
CA ARG A 68 -5.39 4.88 -34.15
C ARG A 68 -4.80 3.65 -33.44
N GLN A 69 -5.58 2.57 -33.52
CA GLN A 69 -5.22 1.16 -33.73
C GLN A 69 -3.85 0.62 -33.29
N ASP A 70 -3.97 -0.57 -32.73
CA ASP A 70 -3.01 -1.67 -32.86
C ASP A 70 -1.64 -1.41 -32.26
N ASN A 71 -1.55 -1.64 -30.96
CA ASN A 71 -0.41 -2.41 -30.49
C ASN A 71 -0.87 -3.33 -29.37
N ALA A 72 -0.82 -4.62 -29.69
CA ALA A 72 -0.61 -5.69 -28.74
C ALA A 72 0.66 -5.36 -27.93
N CYS A 73 0.52 -4.50 -26.91
CA CYS A 73 1.52 -4.37 -25.88
C CYS A 73 1.36 -5.62 -25.03
N LEU A 74 2.09 -6.64 -25.48
CA LEU A 74 2.36 -7.91 -24.81
C LEU A 74 2.42 -7.67 -23.30
N MET A 75 1.29 -7.88 -22.64
CA MET A 75 1.22 -8.00 -21.20
C MET A 75 2.22 -9.10 -20.84
N PRO A 76 3.22 -8.84 -19.96
CA PRO A 76 4.05 -9.94 -19.49
C PRO A 76 3.11 -10.96 -18.86
N PRO A 77 3.23 -12.25 -19.24
CA PRO A 77 2.23 -13.26 -18.97
C PRO A 77 2.07 -13.35 -17.46
N HIS A 78 0.86 -13.01 -16.99
CA HIS A 78 0.31 -13.29 -15.68
C HIS A 78 1.27 -13.92 -14.67
N ARG A 79 2.26 -13.16 -14.19
CA ARG A 79 3.07 -13.61 -13.07
C ARG A 79 2.25 -13.25 -11.85
N GLY A 80 1.41 -14.21 -11.46
CA GLY A 80 0.34 -14.02 -10.51
C GLY A 80 0.78 -13.21 -9.29
N ILE A 81 -0.17 -12.42 -8.78
CA ILE A 81 -0.17 -11.77 -7.47
C ILE A 81 0.26 -12.78 -6.35
N ALA A 82 0.24 -14.09 -6.65
CA ALA A 82 1.09 -15.16 -6.11
C ALA A 82 2.44 -14.70 -5.52
N ALA A 83 3.33 -14.13 -6.34
CA ALA A 83 4.76 -14.03 -6.03
C ALA A 83 5.15 -12.82 -5.16
N GLU A 84 4.41 -11.71 -5.23
CA GLU A 84 4.67 -10.51 -4.38
C GLU A 84 3.91 -10.54 -3.04
N SER A 85 3.00 -11.51 -2.86
CA SER A 85 2.24 -11.68 -1.61
C SER A 85 2.99 -12.48 -0.54
N THR A 86 4.31 -12.66 -0.64
CA THR A 86 5.07 -13.29 0.45
C THR A 86 5.20 -12.36 1.67
N ALA A 87 5.04 -11.05 1.47
CA ALA A 87 4.98 -10.08 2.56
C ALA A 87 3.60 -9.99 3.22
N TYR A 88 2.53 -10.42 2.54
CA TYR A 88 1.16 -10.28 3.00
C TYR A 88 0.56 -11.63 3.40
N ASP A 89 0.08 -11.72 4.63
CA ASP A 89 -0.60 -12.90 5.18
C ASP A 89 -1.93 -13.13 4.46
N ARG A 90 -1.91 -13.94 3.39
CA ARG A 90 -3.06 -14.25 2.51
C ARG A 90 -4.25 -14.75 3.29
N ALA A 91 -4.01 -15.59 4.29
CA ALA A 91 -5.04 -16.15 5.15
C ALA A 91 -5.73 -15.04 5.96
N LEU A 92 -4.95 -14.08 6.49
CA LEU A 92 -5.50 -12.93 7.20
C LEU A 92 -6.33 -12.01 6.30
N ILE A 93 -5.84 -11.73 5.08
CA ILE A 93 -6.57 -10.91 4.11
C ILE A 93 -7.90 -11.56 3.74
N LEU A 94 -7.86 -12.86 3.42
CA LEU A 94 -9.06 -13.58 3.00
C LEU A 94 -10.10 -13.66 4.11
N GLY A 95 -9.70 -13.99 5.34
CA GLY A 95 -10.65 -14.05 6.45
C GLY A 95 -11.18 -12.68 6.87
N SER A 96 -10.39 -11.61 6.73
CA SER A 96 -10.87 -10.24 6.95
C SER A 96 -11.96 -9.85 5.93
N LEU A 97 -11.78 -10.22 4.66
CA LEU A 97 -12.76 -9.98 3.60
C LEU A 97 -14.03 -10.81 3.79
N MET A 98 -13.89 -12.07 4.20
CA MET A 98 -15.04 -12.94 4.50
C MET A 98 -15.85 -12.41 5.68
N TRP A 99 -15.17 -12.01 6.77
CA TRP A 99 -15.85 -11.39 7.91
C TRP A 99 -16.56 -10.10 7.51
N LEU A 100 -15.91 -9.23 6.73
CA LEU A 100 -16.52 -7.99 6.25
C LEU A 100 -17.77 -8.26 5.41
N ALA A 101 -17.70 -9.24 4.50
CA ALA A 101 -18.86 -9.65 3.72
C ALA A 101 -20.00 -10.14 4.63
N SER A 102 -19.71 -10.96 5.63
CA SER A 102 -20.73 -11.43 6.59
C SER A 102 -21.29 -10.30 7.46
N ALA A 103 -20.46 -9.34 7.88
CA ALA A 103 -20.89 -8.18 8.65
C ALA A 103 -21.77 -7.24 7.84
N LEU A 104 -21.50 -7.09 6.54
CA LEU A 104 -22.32 -6.28 5.62
C LEU A 104 -23.66 -6.92 5.25
N HIS A 105 -23.77 -8.26 5.33
CA HIS A 105 -25.01 -9.00 5.03
C HIS A 105 -25.77 -9.44 6.30
N GLY A 106 -25.25 -9.14 7.49
CA GLY A 106 -25.90 -9.46 8.76
C GLY A 106 -27.01 -8.46 9.11
N PRO A 107 -27.97 -8.83 9.99
CA PRO A 107 -28.94 -7.88 10.53
C PRO A 107 -28.18 -6.74 11.22
N ASP A 108 -28.75 -5.53 11.14
CA ASP A 108 -28.20 -4.27 11.65
C ASP A 108 -28.21 -4.22 13.18
N ASP A 109 -27.55 -5.19 13.82
CA ASP A 109 -27.30 -5.22 15.25
C ASP A 109 -26.10 -4.32 15.51
N GLY A 110 -26.39 -3.13 16.01
CA GLY A 110 -25.55 -1.91 15.99
C GLY A 110 -24.17 -1.92 16.64
N VAL A 111 -23.48 -3.06 16.79
CA VAL A 111 -22.04 -3.11 17.07
C VAL A 111 -21.42 -4.35 16.39
N ALA A 112 -21.04 -4.22 15.12
CA ALA A 112 -20.25 -5.26 14.44
C ALA A 112 -18.85 -5.34 15.06
N ARG A 113 -18.67 -6.26 16.03
CA ARG A 113 -17.39 -6.45 16.73
C ARG A 113 -16.41 -7.19 15.83
N VAL A 114 -15.29 -6.54 15.51
CA VAL A 114 -14.19 -7.14 14.73
C VAL A 114 -13.61 -8.35 15.49
N PRO A 115 -13.57 -9.54 14.88
CA PRO A 115 -12.97 -10.73 15.46
C PRO A 115 -11.46 -10.58 15.67
N ALA A 116 -10.92 -11.34 16.61
CA ALA A 116 -9.48 -11.35 16.84
C ALA A 116 -8.70 -11.82 15.60
N ARG A 117 -7.52 -11.24 15.39
CA ARG A 117 -6.66 -11.46 14.23
C ARG A 117 -6.36 -12.95 13.94
N HIS A 118 -6.23 -13.78 14.98
CA HIS A 118 -5.98 -15.21 14.81
C HIS A 118 -7.18 -15.95 14.17
N ARG A 119 -8.42 -15.59 14.57
CA ARG A 119 -9.64 -16.20 14.01
C ARG A 119 -9.81 -15.85 12.54
N LEU A 120 -9.60 -14.58 12.19
CA LEU A 120 -9.63 -14.15 10.79
C LEU A 120 -8.60 -14.93 9.96
N ARG A 121 -7.40 -15.14 10.50
CA ARG A 121 -6.39 -15.94 9.80
C ARG A 121 -6.81 -17.40 9.62
N GLU A 122 -7.35 -18.04 10.65
CA GLU A 122 -7.84 -19.43 10.57
C GLU A 122 -8.98 -19.59 9.57
N ASP A 123 -9.92 -18.66 9.55
CA ASP A 123 -11.04 -18.65 8.61
C ASP A 123 -10.56 -18.53 7.17
N GLY A 124 -9.62 -17.62 6.91
CA GLY A 124 -9.04 -17.48 5.58
C GLY A 124 -8.15 -18.67 5.19
N GLN A 125 -7.43 -19.29 6.13
CA GLN A 125 -6.64 -20.48 5.83
C GLN A 125 -7.54 -21.64 5.41
N ARG A 126 -8.64 -21.89 6.14
CA ARG A 126 -9.64 -22.89 5.78
C ARG A 126 -10.22 -22.66 4.39
N ALA A 127 -10.49 -21.40 4.04
CA ALA A 127 -11.02 -21.05 2.72
C ALA A 127 -9.99 -21.28 1.60
N LEU A 128 -8.70 -21.01 1.85
CA LEU A 128 -7.62 -21.32 0.92
C LEU A 128 -7.48 -22.84 0.71
N ASP A 129 -7.45 -23.61 1.79
CA ASP A 129 -7.33 -25.08 1.73
C ASP A 129 -8.50 -25.70 0.95
N ASN A 130 -9.72 -25.19 1.14
CA ASN A 130 -10.90 -25.61 0.41
C ASN A 130 -10.84 -25.24 -1.09
N ALA A 131 -10.30 -24.07 -1.42
CA ALA A 131 -10.12 -23.63 -2.80
C ALA A 131 -9.07 -24.47 -3.55
N ASP A 132 -8.00 -24.85 -2.86
CA ASP A 132 -6.96 -25.71 -3.41
C ASP A 132 -7.47 -27.15 -3.57
N ALA A 133 -8.25 -27.67 -2.61
CA ALA A 133 -8.90 -28.97 -2.72
C ALA A 133 -9.91 -29.04 -3.89
N GLN A 134 -10.59 -27.94 -4.21
CA GLN A 134 -11.50 -27.87 -5.36
C GLN A 134 -10.78 -27.81 -6.71
N ARG A 135 -9.55 -27.28 -6.75
CA ARG A 135 -8.70 -27.29 -7.96
C ARG A 135 -8.17 -28.67 -8.30
N VAL A 136 -7.93 -29.53 -7.31
CA VAL A 136 -7.43 -30.90 -7.52
C VAL A 136 -8.51 -31.86 -8.04
N LYS A 137 -9.80 -31.52 -7.86
CA LYS A 137 -10.94 -32.34 -8.31
C LYS A 137 -11.45 -32.01 -9.73
N ARG A 138 -10.87 -31.02 -10.41
CA ARG A 138 -11.20 -30.62 -11.79
C ARG A 138 -10.12 -31.08 -12.75
#